data_AF-A0A966HPR5-F1
#
_entry.id   AF-A0A966HPR5-F1
#
_cell.length_a   1.000
_cell.length_b   1.000
_cell.length_c   1.000
_cell.angle_alpha   90.00
_cell.angle_beta   90.00
_cell.angle_gamma   90.00
#
_symmetry.space_group_name_H-M   'P 1'
#
loop_
_entity.id
_entity.type
_entity.pdbx_description
1 polymer ?
#
loop_
_entity_poly.entity_id
_entity_poly.type
_entity_poly.pdbx_seq_one_letter_code
_entity_poly.pdbx_strand_id
1 'polypeptide(L)' 'ALKIVADGVNALRSPNRSFLIITHYQRLLDYIKPDFVHVMVNGSIVKTGCSKLAQELDKIGYKEFQKAI' A
#
# COMPACT_ATOMS: atom_id res chain seq x y z
N ALA A 1 -1.32 -4.15 17.47
CA ALA A 1 -1.70 -5.06 16.37
C ALA A 1 -0.88 -4.81 15.10
N LEU A 2 -0.94 -3.63 14.47
CA LEU A 2 -0.24 -3.35 13.19
C LEU A 2 1.27 -3.62 13.22
N LYS A 3 1.95 -3.24 14.32
CA LYS A 3 3.39 -3.49 14.48
C LYS A 3 3.75 -4.97 14.46
N ILE A 4 2.96 -5.82 15.12
CA ILE A 4 3.17 -7.28 15.15
C ILE A 4 3.00 -7.89 13.75
N VAL A 5 2.00 -7.43 13.00
CA VAL A 5 1.79 -7.87 11.61
C VAL A 5 2.97 -7.44 10.73
N ALA A 6 3.44 -6.21 10.88
CA ALA A 6 4.60 -5.71 10.14
C ALA A 6 5.88 -6.48 10.47
N ASP A 7 6.13 -6.75 11.75
CA ASP A 7 7.28 -7.54 12.19
C ASP A 7 7.25 -8.95 11.59
N GLY A 8 6.06 -9.59 11.55
CA GLY A 8 5.87 -10.89 10.91
C GLY A 8 6.14 -10.86 9.40
N VAL A 9 5.60 -9.87 8.68
CA VAL A 9 5.86 -9.72 7.23
C VAL A 9 7.33 -9.49 6.94
N ASN A 10 7.98 -8.61 7.71
CA ASN A 10 9.39 -8.27 7.54
C ASN A 10 10.30 -9.47 7.85
N ALA A 11 10.02 -10.23 8.90
CA ALA A 11 10.77 -11.44 9.25
C ALA A 11 10.67 -12.55 8.17
N LEU A 12 9.56 -12.56 7.44
CA LEU A 12 9.29 -13.54 6.39
C LEU A 12 9.70 -13.08 4.98
N ARG A 13 10.27 -11.87 4.84
CA ARG A 13 10.71 -11.29 3.55
C ARG A 13 11.89 -12.10 2.99
N SER A 14 11.77 -12.54 1.75
CA SER A 14 12.75 -13.38 1.06
C SER A 14 12.59 -13.23 -0.46
N PRO A 15 13.65 -13.40 -1.27
CA PRO A 15 13.55 -13.40 -2.73
C PRO A 15 12.55 -14.43 -3.29
N ASN A 16 12.31 -15.53 -2.56
CA ASN A 16 11.41 -16.61 -2.98
C ASN A 16 9.96 -16.43 -2.49
N ARG A 17 9.63 -15.28 -1.89
CA ARG A 17 8.30 -15.05 -1.29
C ARG A 17 7.79 -13.66 -1.63
N SER A 18 6.55 -13.60 -2.11
CA SER A 18 5.83 -12.36 -2.39
C SER A 18 4.69 -12.15 -1.40
N PHE A 19 4.37 -10.89 -1.13
CA PHE A 19 3.26 -10.50 -0.24
C PHE A 19 2.33 -9.55 -0.98
N LEU A 20 1.03 -9.80 -0.88
CA LEU A 20 -0.01 -8.85 -1.26
C LEU A 20 -0.68 -8.34 0.02
N ILE A 21 -0.58 -7.03 0.26
CA ILE A 21 -1.14 -6.38 1.43
C ILE A 21 -2.29 -5.49 0.97
N ILE A 22 -3.50 -5.83 1.38
CA ILE A 22 -4.70 -5.03 1.12
C ILE A 22 -4.98 -4.21 2.37
N THR A 23 -4.86 -2.89 2.26
CA THR A 23 -5.06 -1.98 3.38
C THR A 23 -5.67 -0.66 2.92
N HIS A 24 -6.56 -0.11 3.74
CA HIS A 24 -6.97 1.30 3.67
C HIS A 24 -6.24 2.16 4.73
N TYR A 25 -5.43 1.54 5.59
CA TYR A 25 -4.61 2.22 6.59
C TYR A 25 -3.23 2.54 6.03
N GLN A 26 -3.00 3.83 5.79
CA GLN A 26 -1.71 4.34 5.31
C GLN A 26 -0.58 4.10 6.31
N ARG A 27 -0.88 4.16 7.62
CA ARG A 27 0.09 3.91 8.71
C ARG A 27 0.76 2.55 8.65
N LEU A 28 0.17 1.55 7.98
CA LEU A 28 0.83 0.24 7.82
C LEU A 28 2.07 0.34 6.91
N LEU A 29 2.04 1.27 5.95
CA LEU A 29 3.10 1.50 4.98
C LEU A 29 4.31 2.22 5.60
N ASP A 30 4.16 2.79 6.79
CA ASP A 30 5.28 3.30 7.60
C ASP A 30 6.12 2.17 8.21
N TYR A 31 5.51 1.01 8.46
CA TYR A 31 6.18 -0.16 9.06
C TYR A 31 6.63 -1.20 8.03
N ILE A 32 5.98 -1.25 6.87
CA ILE A 32 6.31 -2.16 5.77
C ILE A 32 6.55 -1.30 4.54
N LYS A 33 7.78 -1.34 4.01
CA LYS A 33 8.10 -0.66 2.75
C LYS A 33 7.67 -1.53 1.57
N PRO A 34 6.61 -1.17 0.83
CA PRO A 34 6.19 -1.95 -0.34
C PRO A 34 7.10 -1.66 -1.52
N ASP A 35 7.28 -2.67 -2.38
CA ASP A 35 7.98 -2.51 -3.65
C ASP A 35 7.05 -1.86 -4.68
N PHE A 36 5.76 -2.25 -4.67
CA PHE A 36 4.70 -1.71 -5.50
C PHE A 36 3.46 -1.33 -4.67
N VAL A 37 2.79 -0.26 -5.06
CA VAL A 37 1.54 0.24 -4.50
C VAL A 37 0.53 0.37 -5.63
N HIS A 38 -0.64 -0.26 -5.46
CA HIS A 38 -1.75 -0.19 -6.40
C HIS A 38 -2.96 0.47 -5.73
N VAL A 39 -3.53 1.47 -6.39
CA VAL A 39 -4.76 2.14 -5.95
C VAL A 39 -5.91 1.56 -6.74
N MET A 40 -6.89 1.02 -6.02
CA MET A 40 -8.08 0.42 -6.59
C MET A 40 -9.30 1.29 -6.30
N VAL A 41 -10.06 1.61 -7.34
CA VAL A 41 -11.31 2.38 -7.27
C VAL A 41 -12.31 1.72 -8.21
N ASN A 42 -13.56 1.55 -7.75
CA ASN A 42 -14.65 0.93 -8.53
C ASN A 42 -14.27 -0.41 -9.18
N GLY A 43 -13.53 -1.26 -8.46
CA GLY A 43 -13.11 -2.58 -8.91
C GLY A 43 -11.96 -2.60 -9.93
N SER A 44 -11.37 -1.45 -10.25
CA SER A 44 -10.25 -1.34 -11.20
C SER A 44 -9.03 -0.68 -10.56
N ILE A 45 -7.83 -1.06 -11.00
CA ILE A 45 -6.59 -0.40 -10.60
C ILE A 45 -6.47 0.90 -11.40
N VAL A 46 -6.62 2.03 -10.71
CA VAL A 46 -6.58 3.36 -11.34
C VAL A 46 -5.19 4.00 -11.30
N LYS A 47 -4.32 3.55 -10.39
CA LYS A 47 -2.92 4.02 -10.32
C LYS A 47 -2.02 2.95 -9.76
N THR A 48 -0.80 2.87 -10.29
CA THR A 48 0.28 2.02 -9.79
C THR A 48 1.52 2.88 -9.59
N GLY A 49 2.27 2.63 -8.52
CA GLY A 49 3.51 3.32 -8.24
C GLY A 49 4.38 2.57 -7.23
N CYS A 50 5.50 3.17 -6.84
CA CYS A 50 6.34 2.67 -5.76
C CYS A 50 5.84 3.18 -4.40
N SER A 51 6.60 2.95 -3.32
CA SER A 51 6.30 3.45 -1.98
C SER A 51 6.04 4.97 -1.90
N LYS A 52 6.52 5.77 -2.84
CA LYS A 52 6.21 7.22 -2.93
C LYS A 52 4.72 7.49 -3.14
N LEU A 53 4.03 6.63 -3.88
CA LEU A 53 2.61 6.78 -4.15
C LEU A 53 1.79 6.69 -2.85
N ALA A 54 2.23 5.89 -1.89
CA ALA A 54 1.62 5.82 -0.56
C ALA A 54 1.68 7.16 0.19
N GLN A 55 2.81 7.86 0.12
CA GLN A 55 3.00 9.16 0.76
C GLN A 55 2.20 10.26 0.07
N GLU A 56 2.05 10.18 -1.26
CA GLU A 56 1.15 11.06 -2.02
C GLU A 56 -0.30 10.86 -1.59
N LEU A 57 -0.75 9.60 -1.45
CA LEU A 57 -2.11 9.27 -1.01
C LEU A 57 -2.44 9.82 0.39
N ASP A 58 -1.47 9.86 1.29
CA ASP A 58 -1.64 10.44 2.63
C ASP A 58 -1.89 11.95 2.58
N LYS A 59 -1.13 12.66 1.74
CA LYS A 59 -1.24 14.12 1.60
C LYS A 59 -2.51 14.56 0.87
N ILE A 60 -2.87 13.84 -0.19
CA ILE A 60 -3.88 14.28 -1.16
C ILE A 60 -5.25 13.63 -0.86
N GLY A 61 -5.24 12.50 -0.16
CA GLY A 61 -6.41 11.68 0.10
C GLY A 61 -6.89 10.91 -1.14
N TYR A 62 -7.84 10.01 -0.94
CA TYR A 62 -8.37 9.15 -2.01
C TYR A 62 -9.35 9.87 -2.97
N LYS A 63 -9.76 11.12 -2.64
CA LYS A 63 -10.77 11.87 -3.39
C LYS A 63 -10.34 12.19 -4.82
N GLU A 64 -9.05 12.40 -5.08
CA GLU A 64 -8.56 12.65 -6.44
C GLU A 64 -8.70 11.44 -7.35
N PHE A 65 -8.62 10.23 -6.79
CA PHE A 65 -8.77 8.98 -7.54
C PHE A 65 -10.24 8.60 -7.78
N GLN A 66 -11.16 9.13 -6.98
CA GLN A 66 -12.60 8.95 -7.21
C GLN A 66 -13.12 9.78 -8.39
N LYS A 67 -12.43 10.87 -8.77
CA LYS A 67 -12.82 11.74 -9.90
C LYS A 67 -12.35 11.24 -11.26
N ALA A 68 -11.51 10.20 -11.31
CA ALA A 68 -10.93 9.69 -12.55
C ALA A 68 -11.91 8.80 -13.38
N ILE A 69 -13.20 8.78 -13.02
CA ILE A 69 -14.26 8.03 -13.69
C ILE A 69 -15.45 8.96 -13.92
#